data_AF-A0A2E0J3N8-F1
#
_entry.id   AF-A0A2E0J3N8-F1
#
_cell.length_a   1.000
_cell.length_b   1.000
_cell.length_c   1.000
_cell.angle_alpha   90.00
_cell.angle_beta   90.00
_cell.angle_gamma   90.00
#
_symmetry.space_group_name_H-M   'P 1'
#
loop_
_entity.id
_entity.type
_entity.pdbx_description
1 polymer ?
#
loop_
_entity_poly.entity_id
_entity_poly.type
_entity_poly.pdbx_seq_one_letter_code
_entity_poly.pdbx_strand_id
1 'polypeptide(L)'
;MTDTRLAPYFHPTQIVLVDDDIDFLGNLSLQLEADLPYLLFDSTHKALGYINDRDSEAPSRQRFFNFDSRGTGGNVIGAAGHREVSLDTAALAREMHFTNRFSQISIAMVDYAMPQMNGLDFCRKIRNPHIKKILFTGVATESEAVDAFNNGVIDRFIRKNEHSVYELLNRTIRELQHAHILDTFTAASDVFDVEVPALLCDGAVENLLKNLRPRYEFVEYYLADDPSGFLLVDGDGGLYRLVIVDTAEQSPLVERAEANGAPADCLKLLNTGDNLLDPTLLAAAHSVTSDPWRQWKSHIRPAARLEGKRSYRWAVFDSGQPDSGVVPPNATFNRYLEWLDTVGYSLM
;
A
#
# COMPACT_ATOMS: atom_id res chain seq x y z
N MET A 1 0.54 -18.91 -11.18
CA MET A 1 0.07 -17.96 -10.16
C MET A 1 1.13 -17.86 -9.08
N THR A 2 1.87 -16.77 -9.11
CA THR A 2 2.85 -16.40 -8.10
C THR A 2 2.11 -16.15 -6.78
N ASP A 3 2.52 -16.79 -5.67
CA ASP A 3 1.97 -16.58 -4.32
C ASP A 3 2.42 -15.19 -3.80
N THR A 4 1.87 -14.13 -4.38
CA THR A 4 2.14 -12.74 -4.00
C THR A 4 1.51 -12.47 -2.64
N ARG A 5 2.33 -12.10 -1.66
CA ARG A 5 1.89 -11.87 -0.28
C ARG A 5 1.75 -10.41 0.09
N LEU A 6 2.51 -9.57 -0.60
CA LEU A 6 2.58 -8.14 -0.35
C LEU A 6 2.26 -7.40 -1.65
N ALA A 7 1.38 -6.40 -1.58
CA ALA A 7 1.12 -5.52 -2.71
C ALA A 7 2.38 -4.66 -2.99
N PRO A 8 2.64 -4.26 -4.25
CA PRO A 8 3.77 -3.38 -4.55
C PRO A 8 3.57 -1.97 -4.00
N TYR A 9 2.39 -1.61 -3.51
CA TYR A 9 2.16 -0.35 -2.82
C TYR A 9 1.03 -0.49 -1.79
N PHE A 10 0.95 0.49 -0.90
CA PHE A 10 -0.17 0.70 0.00
C PHE A 10 -0.25 2.18 0.38
N HIS A 11 -1.45 2.70 0.43
CA HIS A 11 -1.80 3.92 1.13
C HIS A 11 -3.14 3.69 1.85
N PRO A 12 -3.46 4.46 2.91
CA PRO A 12 -4.79 4.43 3.50
C PRO A 12 -5.88 4.68 2.45
N THR A 13 -7.02 4.02 2.63
CA THR A 13 -8.15 4.06 1.69
C THR A 13 -9.44 4.27 2.45
N GLN A 14 -10.38 4.99 1.85
CA GLN A 14 -11.63 5.37 2.49
C GLN A 14 -12.54 4.17 2.78
N ILE A 15 -13.25 4.28 3.90
CA ILE A 15 -14.26 3.34 4.39
C ILE A 15 -15.63 4.02 4.33
N VAL A 16 -16.64 3.33 3.82
CA VAL A 16 -18.03 3.80 3.83
C VAL A 16 -18.80 3.02 4.88
N LEU A 17 -19.37 3.72 5.86
CA LEU A 17 -20.14 3.17 6.96
C LEU A 17 -21.62 3.51 6.73
N VAL A 18 -22.48 2.50 6.73
CA VAL A 18 -23.91 2.65 6.41
C VAL A 18 -24.75 2.01 7.50
N ASP A 19 -25.56 2.82 8.18
CA ASP A 19 -26.49 2.42 9.23
C ASP A 19 -27.58 3.48 9.32
N ASP A 20 -28.85 3.10 9.46
CA ASP A 20 -29.94 4.06 9.59
C ASP A 20 -30.07 4.65 11.00
N ASP A 21 -29.36 4.07 11.98
CA ASP A 21 -29.26 4.60 13.34
C ASP A 21 -28.11 5.62 13.47
N ILE A 22 -28.46 6.90 13.40
CA ILE A 22 -27.53 8.03 13.52
C ILE A 22 -26.83 8.05 14.88
N ASP A 23 -27.52 7.71 15.96
CA ASP A 23 -26.95 7.70 17.31
C ASP A 23 -25.89 6.60 17.43
N PHE A 24 -26.15 5.44 16.79
CA PHE A 24 -25.18 4.37 16.68
C PHE A 24 -23.94 4.79 15.88
N LEU A 25 -24.11 5.43 14.71
CA LEU A 25 -22.99 5.93 13.91
C LEU A 25 -22.14 6.95 14.68
N GLY A 26 -22.78 7.83 15.45
CA GLY A 26 -22.11 8.81 16.31
C GLY A 26 -21.34 8.18 17.48
N ASN A 27 -21.77 7.04 18.02
CA ASN A 27 -20.99 6.30 19.02
C ASN A 27 -19.85 5.53 18.36
N LEU A 28 -20.12 4.87 17.23
CA LEU A 28 -19.13 4.10 16.49
C LEU A 28 -17.92 4.95 16.09
N SER A 29 -18.14 6.19 15.65
CA SER A 29 -17.08 7.13 15.29
C SER A 29 -16.09 7.42 16.44
N LEU A 30 -16.55 7.35 17.70
CA LEU A 30 -15.72 7.52 18.89
C LEU A 30 -14.91 6.28 19.26
N GLN A 31 -15.26 5.12 18.72
CA GLN A 31 -14.62 3.82 19.01
C GLN A 31 -13.65 3.36 17.91
N LEU A 32 -13.81 3.90 16.70
CA LEU A 32 -12.87 3.70 15.60
C LEU A 32 -11.57 4.45 15.86
N GLU A 33 -10.46 3.92 15.37
CA GLU A 33 -9.18 4.59 15.50
C GLU A 33 -9.13 5.87 14.66
N ALA A 34 -8.43 6.88 15.19
CA ALA A 34 -8.39 8.22 14.59
C ALA A 34 -7.65 8.26 13.24
N ASP A 35 -6.88 7.23 12.90
CA ASP A 35 -6.16 7.08 11.64
C ASP A 35 -7.00 6.39 10.55
N LEU A 36 -8.30 6.16 10.77
CA LEU A 36 -9.19 5.55 9.79
C LEU A 36 -9.98 6.62 9.01
N PRO A 37 -9.84 6.70 7.69
CA PRO A 37 -10.62 7.63 6.88
C PRO A 37 -11.98 7.02 6.57
N TYR A 38 -13.04 7.45 7.26
CA TYR A 38 -14.39 6.95 7.02
C TYR A 38 -15.41 8.05 6.71
N LEU A 39 -16.49 7.65 6.04
CA LEU A 39 -17.69 8.47 5.84
C LEU A 39 -18.93 7.73 6.34
N LEU A 40 -19.83 8.47 6.97
CA LEU A 40 -21.06 7.97 7.57
C LEU A 40 -22.25 8.25 6.65
N PHE A 41 -23.12 7.26 6.47
CA PHE A 41 -24.34 7.39 5.68
C PHE A 41 -25.54 6.79 6.42
N ASP A 42 -26.60 7.58 6.52
CA ASP A 42 -27.92 7.20 7.07
C ASP A 42 -28.83 6.50 6.04
N SER A 43 -28.40 6.46 4.77
CA SER A 43 -29.23 6.09 3.63
C SER A 43 -28.45 5.21 2.67
N THR A 44 -28.95 3.99 2.47
CA THR A 44 -28.41 3.02 1.53
C THR A 44 -28.35 3.56 0.10
N HIS A 45 -29.32 4.38 -0.32
CA HIS A 45 -29.33 4.97 -1.66
C HIS A 45 -28.23 6.01 -1.84
N LYS A 46 -28.02 6.89 -0.85
CA LYS A 46 -26.92 7.88 -0.88
C LYS A 46 -25.57 7.16 -0.95
N ALA A 47 -25.37 6.16 -0.09
CA ALA A 47 -24.13 5.39 -0.04
C ALA A 47 -23.87 4.61 -1.34
N LEU A 48 -24.88 3.94 -1.91
CA LEU A 48 -24.71 3.24 -3.20
C LEU A 48 -24.38 4.20 -4.34
N GLY A 49 -25.00 5.38 -4.38
CA GLY A 49 -24.66 6.41 -5.36
C GLY A 49 -23.20 6.84 -5.21
N TYR A 50 -22.81 7.20 -3.98
CA TYR A 50 -21.43 7.59 -3.66
C TYR A 50 -20.39 6.54 -4.07
N ILE A 51 -20.64 5.26 -3.75
CA ILE A 51 -19.73 4.15 -4.06
C ILE A 51 -19.65 3.91 -5.57
N ASN A 52 -20.80 3.80 -6.24
CA ASN A 52 -20.85 3.36 -7.63
C ASN A 52 -20.50 4.47 -8.64
N ASP A 53 -20.71 5.74 -8.29
CA ASP A 53 -20.35 6.87 -9.16
C ASP A 53 -18.82 7.02 -9.25
N ARG A 54 -18.11 6.75 -8.14
CA ARG A 54 -16.64 6.80 -8.07
C ARG A 54 -15.92 5.60 -8.66
N ASP A 55 -16.61 4.50 -8.93
CA ASP A 55 -16.01 3.32 -9.57
C ASP A 55 -15.44 3.66 -10.97
N SER A 56 -16.02 4.68 -11.63
CA SER A 56 -15.56 5.17 -12.94
C SER A 56 -14.34 6.09 -12.86
N GLU A 57 -14.03 6.64 -11.68
CA GLU A 57 -12.94 7.61 -11.46
C GLU A 57 -11.63 6.94 -10.97
N ALA A 58 -11.68 5.66 -10.62
CA ALA A 58 -10.50 4.92 -10.18
C ALA A 58 -9.41 4.95 -11.29
N PRO A 59 -8.15 5.29 -10.95
CA PRO A 59 -7.05 5.28 -11.92
C PRO A 59 -7.00 3.93 -12.65
N SER A 60 -6.80 3.96 -13.96
CA SER A 60 -6.75 2.73 -14.74
C SER A 60 -5.64 1.84 -14.18
N ARG A 61 -6.01 0.66 -13.66
CA ARG A 61 -5.12 -0.34 -13.02
C ARG A 61 -3.92 -0.75 -13.88
N GLN A 62 -3.99 -0.46 -15.17
CA GLN A 62 -2.96 -0.65 -16.18
C GLN A 62 -1.77 0.33 -16.05
N ARG A 63 -1.86 1.39 -15.23
CA ARG A 63 -0.84 2.45 -15.13
C ARG A 63 0.43 2.03 -14.38
N PHE A 64 0.38 0.96 -13.60
CA PHE A 64 1.54 0.45 -12.84
C PHE A 64 2.38 -0.57 -13.62
N PHE A 65 2.07 -0.74 -14.90
CA PHE A 65 2.65 -1.76 -15.76
C PHE A 65 3.35 -1.11 -16.95
N ASN A 66 4.62 -1.45 -17.14
CA ASN A 66 5.39 -1.02 -18.30
C ASN A 66 5.20 -2.02 -19.44
N PHE A 67 4.62 -1.54 -20.53
CA PHE A 67 4.57 -2.26 -21.79
C PHE A 67 5.84 -1.92 -22.57
N ASP A 68 6.90 -2.73 -22.42
CA ASP A 68 8.14 -2.49 -23.12
C ASP A 68 7.90 -2.40 -24.64
N SER A 69 8.12 -1.19 -25.18
CA SER A 69 8.16 -0.92 -26.62
C SER A 69 9.60 -0.83 -27.13
N ARG A 70 10.58 -1.35 -26.36
CA ARG A 70 12.00 -1.31 -26.68
C ARG A 70 12.48 -2.64 -27.25
N GLY A 71 12.11 -2.87 -28.49
CA GLY A 71 12.70 -3.88 -29.37
C GLY A 71 12.23 -3.66 -30.79
N THR A 72 13.03 -2.97 -31.59
CA THR A 72 12.99 -3.10 -33.06
C THR A 72 12.96 -4.58 -33.43
N GLY A 73 11.81 -5.05 -33.90
CA GLY A 73 11.65 -6.36 -34.55
C GLY A 73 11.54 -7.55 -33.60
N GLY A 74 10.35 -7.80 -33.07
CA GLY A 74 10.00 -9.09 -32.47
C GLY A 74 8.97 -8.94 -31.37
N ASN A 75 7.69 -9.16 -31.68
CA ASN A 75 6.69 -9.43 -30.65
C ASN A 75 7.12 -10.70 -29.90
N VAL A 76 7.68 -10.56 -28.70
CA VAL A 76 7.83 -11.71 -27.79
C VAL A 76 6.46 -11.93 -27.17
N ILE A 77 5.66 -12.73 -27.87
CA ILE A 77 4.46 -13.32 -27.31
C ILE A 77 4.95 -14.40 -26.34
N GLY A 78 4.66 -14.26 -25.05
CA GLY A 78 4.97 -15.30 -24.06
C GLY A 78 4.33 -16.63 -24.44
N ALA A 79 4.79 -17.74 -23.85
CA ALA A 79 4.37 -19.10 -24.22
C ALA A 79 2.84 -19.34 -24.19
N ALA A 80 2.08 -18.47 -23.51
CA ALA A 80 0.63 -18.51 -23.39
C ALA A 80 -0.14 -17.43 -24.19
N GLY A 81 0.52 -16.62 -25.04
CA GLY A 81 -0.15 -15.56 -25.79
C GLY A 81 -0.18 -14.18 -25.12
N HIS A 82 0.35 -14.06 -23.90
CA HIS A 82 0.36 -12.84 -23.11
C HIS A 82 1.63 -12.01 -23.38
N ARG A 83 1.52 -10.67 -23.23
CA ARG A 83 2.69 -9.77 -23.26
C ARG A 83 3.38 -9.84 -21.91
N GLU A 84 4.68 -10.08 -21.93
CA GLU A 84 5.56 -9.93 -20.77
C GLU A 84 5.63 -8.44 -20.41
N VAL A 85 5.38 -8.13 -19.14
CA VAL A 85 5.20 -6.77 -18.64
C VAL A 85 5.91 -6.65 -17.30
N SER A 86 6.67 -5.57 -17.10
CA SER A 86 7.33 -5.30 -15.82
C SER A 86 6.54 -4.27 -14.99
N LEU A 87 6.78 -4.26 -13.68
CA LEU A 87 6.22 -3.22 -12.81
C LEU A 87 6.92 -1.89 -13.07
N ASP A 88 6.13 -0.83 -13.25
CA ASP A 88 6.63 0.54 -13.32
C ASP A 88 6.74 1.13 -11.90
N THR A 89 7.89 0.92 -11.25
CA THR A 89 8.22 1.49 -9.93
C THR A 89 8.18 3.01 -9.92
N ALA A 90 8.48 3.68 -11.04
CA ALA A 90 8.34 5.12 -11.16
C ALA A 90 6.87 5.55 -11.24
N ALA A 91 5.98 4.77 -11.84
CA ALA A 91 4.53 4.99 -11.73
C ALA A 91 4.03 4.74 -10.30
N LEU A 92 4.51 3.70 -9.62
CA LEU A 92 4.16 3.44 -8.22
C LEU A 92 4.60 4.59 -7.31
N ALA A 93 5.83 5.09 -7.46
CA ALA A 93 6.30 6.26 -6.72
C ALA A 93 5.47 7.51 -7.05
N ARG A 94 5.01 7.69 -8.30
CA ARG A 94 4.11 8.80 -8.65
C ARG A 94 2.73 8.68 -8.00
N GLU A 95 2.31 7.48 -7.57
CA GLU A 95 1.03 7.28 -6.89
C GLU A 95 0.92 8.16 -5.64
N MET A 96 2.02 8.33 -4.90
CA MET A 96 2.06 9.17 -3.69
C MET A 96 1.73 10.64 -3.96
N HIS A 97 1.82 11.10 -5.21
CA HIS A 97 1.51 12.48 -5.59
C HIS A 97 0.06 12.69 -6.01
N PHE A 98 -0.75 11.63 -6.15
CA PHE A 98 -2.17 11.78 -6.46
C PHE A 98 -2.92 12.26 -5.21
N THR A 99 -3.62 13.39 -5.35
CA THR A 99 -4.33 14.05 -4.25
C THR A 99 -5.55 13.28 -3.76
N ASN A 100 -6.13 12.45 -4.61
CA ASN A 100 -7.36 11.70 -4.33
C ASN A 100 -7.12 10.23 -3.95
N ARG A 101 -5.86 9.77 -3.84
CA ARG A 101 -5.54 8.35 -3.52
C ARG A 101 -6.20 7.86 -2.23
N PHE A 102 -6.25 8.71 -1.19
CA PHE A 102 -6.90 8.37 0.07
C PHE A 102 -8.43 8.30 0.00
N SER A 103 -9.04 8.95 -0.99
CA SER A 103 -10.50 8.90 -1.23
C SER A 103 -10.95 7.66 -1.99
N GLN A 104 -10.02 6.78 -2.39
CA GLN A 104 -10.36 5.49 -2.97
C GLN A 104 -11.12 4.65 -1.94
N ILE A 105 -12.34 4.25 -2.29
CA ILE A 105 -13.18 3.43 -1.43
C ILE A 105 -12.68 1.99 -1.49
N SER A 106 -12.34 1.45 -0.33
CA SER A 106 -11.83 0.08 -0.20
C SER A 106 -12.79 -0.84 0.55
N ILE A 107 -13.57 -0.29 1.48
CA ILE A 107 -14.44 -1.04 2.38
C ILE A 107 -15.81 -0.38 2.46
N ALA A 108 -16.86 -1.20 2.38
CA ALA A 108 -18.22 -0.85 2.78
C ALA A 108 -18.59 -1.66 4.03
N MET A 109 -18.84 -1.00 5.15
CA MET A 109 -19.42 -1.60 6.33
C MET A 109 -20.88 -1.21 6.45
N VAL A 110 -21.75 -2.18 6.65
CA VAL A 110 -23.19 -2.01 6.45
C VAL A 110 -23.95 -2.74 7.55
N ASP A 111 -24.93 -2.09 8.16
CA ASP A 111 -25.91 -2.82 8.98
C ASP A 111 -26.82 -3.70 8.11
N TYR A 112 -27.43 -4.72 8.71
CA TYR A 112 -28.36 -5.58 8.00
C TYR A 112 -29.75 -4.97 7.87
N ALA A 113 -30.28 -4.39 8.95
CA ALA A 113 -31.70 -4.11 9.13
C ALA A 113 -32.03 -2.64 8.86
N MET A 114 -31.89 -2.22 7.59
CA MET A 114 -32.19 -0.84 7.18
C MET A 114 -33.53 -0.73 6.40
N PRO A 115 -34.26 0.40 6.49
CA PRO A 115 -35.61 0.56 5.92
C PRO A 115 -35.71 0.49 4.39
N GLN A 116 -34.68 0.94 3.68
CA GLN A 116 -34.70 1.09 2.21
C GLN A 116 -34.36 -0.22 1.49
N MET A 117 -33.31 -0.90 1.97
CA MET A 117 -32.89 -2.22 1.56
C MET A 117 -32.07 -2.84 2.68
N ASN A 118 -32.07 -4.17 2.79
CA ASN A 118 -31.19 -4.82 3.75
C ASN A 118 -29.71 -4.73 3.32
N GLY A 119 -28.80 -4.93 4.28
CA GLY A 119 -27.36 -4.84 4.06
C GLY A 119 -26.80 -5.82 3.03
N LEU A 120 -27.41 -7.01 2.88
CA LEU A 120 -26.96 -7.99 1.88
C LEU A 120 -27.32 -7.57 0.45
N ASP A 121 -28.53 -7.04 0.26
CA ASP A 121 -28.97 -6.49 -1.03
C ASP A 121 -28.19 -5.23 -1.41
N PHE A 122 -27.80 -4.43 -0.43
CA PHE A 122 -26.84 -3.34 -0.61
C PHE A 122 -25.50 -3.87 -1.12
N CYS A 123 -24.91 -4.85 -0.45
CA CYS A 123 -23.60 -5.42 -0.83
C CYS A 123 -23.60 -6.00 -2.25
N ARG A 124 -24.69 -6.66 -2.66
CA ARG A 124 -24.87 -7.18 -4.03
C ARG A 124 -24.93 -6.09 -5.10
N LYS A 125 -25.31 -4.86 -4.74
CA LYS A 125 -25.45 -3.73 -5.67
C LYS A 125 -24.18 -2.87 -5.80
N ILE A 126 -23.13 -3.15 -5.04
CA ILE A 126 -21.81 -2.54 -5.22
C ILE A 126 -21.21 -3.10 -6.51
N ARG A 127 -20.93 -2.21 -7.48
CA ARG A 127 -20.43 -2.61 -8.81
C ARG A 127 -18.97 -3.05 -8.78
N ASN A 128 -18.15 -2.37 -7.98
CA ASN A 128 -16.74 -2.72 -7.85
C ASN A 128 -16.58 -4.02 -7.07
N PRO A 129 -16.11 -5.12 -7.68
CA PRO A 129 -16.00 -6.40 -6.99
C PRO A 129 -14.91 -6.40 -5.92
N HIS A 130 -13.92 -5.50 -5.99
CA HIS A 130 -12.78 -5.45 -5.07
C HIS A 130 -13.06 -4.65 -3.80
N ILE A 131 -14.14 -3.84 -3.75
CA ILE A 131 -14.55 -3.23 -2.49
C ILE A 131 -14.91 -4.36 -1.52
N LYS A 132 -14.29 -4.34 -0.35
CA LYS A 132 -14.52 -5.32 0.70
C LYS A 132 -15.78 -4.98 1.47
N LYS A 133 -16.58 -5.98 1.83
CA LYS A 133 -17.86 -5.77 2.50
C LYS A 133 -17.86 -6.40 3.89
N ILE A 134 -18.16 -5.59 4.90
CA ILE A 134 -18.33 -6.02 6.29
C ILE A 134 -19.81 -5.88 6.64
N LEU A 135 -20.48 -6.99 6.92
CA LEU A 135 -21.82 -6.96 7.51
C LEU A 135 -21.68 -6.81 9.03
N PHE A 136 -22.07 -5.65 9.57
CA PHE A 136 -21.93 -5.33 10.99
C PHE A 136 -23.28 -5.11 11.63
N THR A 137 -23.80 -6.11 12.36
CA THR A 137 -25.21 -6.10 12.77
C THR A 137 -25.48 -6.84 14.08
N GLY A 138 -26.60 -6.53 14.72
CA GLY A 138 -27.12 -7.26 15.90
C GLY A 138 -28.26 -8.23 15.58
N VAL A 139 -28.81 -8.21 14.35
CA VAL A 139 -30.12 -8.81 14.05
C VAL A 139 -30.06 -9.92 12.99
N ALA A 140 -29.04 -9.94 12.12
CA ALA A 140 -28.96 -10.97 11.08
C ALA A 140 -28.84 -12.38 11.65
N THR A 141 -29.55 -13.32 11.02
CA THR A 141 -29.41 -14.73 11.37
C THR A 141 -28.02 -15.23 10.97
N GLU A 142 -27.43 -16.07 11.82
CA GLU A 142 -26.10 -16.66 11.57
C GLU A 142 -26.06 -17.39 10.21
N SER A 143 -27.16 -18.05 9.84
CA SER A 143 -27.27 -18.77 8.56
C SER A 143 -27.16 -17.84 7.36
N GLU A 144 -27.92 -16.73 7.33
CA GLU A 144 -27.91 -15.80 6.19
C GLU A 144 -26.54 -15.15 6.01
N ALA A 145 -25.86 -14.79 7.12
CA ALA A 145 -24.54 -14.20 7.08
C ALA A 145 -23.47 -15.20 6.59
N VAL A 146 -23.54 -16.46 7.05
CA VAL A 146 -22.65 -17.54 6.59
C VAL A 146 -22.87 -17.83 5.12
N ASP A 147 -24.12 -17.88 4.66
CA ASP A 147 -24.45 -18.07 3.24
C ASP A 147 -23.95 -16.90 2.39
N ALA A 148 -24.12 -15.67 2.86
CA ALA A 148 -23.60 -14.48 2.17
C ALA A 148 -22.07 -14.49 2.07
N PHE A 149 -21.38 -14.91 3.14
CA PHE A 149 -19.93 -15.04 3.16
C PHE A 149 -19.45 -16.13 2.19
N ASN A 150 -20.05 -17.32 2.23
CA ASN A 150 -19.69 -18.45 1.37
C ASN A 150 -19.92 -18.14 -0.12
N ASN A 151 -20.93 -17.32 -0.44
CA ASN A 151 -21.24 -16.88 -1.79
C ASN A 151 -20.44 -15.62 -2.23
N GLY A 152 -19.52 -15.11 -1.39
CA GLY A 152 -18.69 -13.95 -1.69
C GLY A 152 -19.45 -12.62 -1.77
N VAL A 153 -20.67 -12.55 -1.21
CA VAL A 153 -21.45 -11.31 -1.10
C VAL A 153 -20.82 -10.38 -0.07
N ILE A 154 -20.28 -10.97 1.00
CA ILE A 154 -19.56 -10.26 2.07
C ILE A 154 -18.21 -10.92 2.33
N ASP A 155 -17.23 -10.12 2.76
CA ASP A 155 -15.90 -10.60 3.13
C ASP A 155 -15.79 -10.90 4.63
N ARG A 156 -16.61 -10.22 5.45
CA ARG A 156 -16.66 -10.41 6.90
C ARG A 156 -18.06 -10.17 7.45
N PHE A 157 -18.37 -10.89 8.53
CA PHE A 157 -19.56 -10.70 9.35
C PHE A 157 -19.12 -10.47 10.80
N ILE A 158 -19.60 -9.40 11.42
CA ILE A 158 -19.26 -9.03 12.80
C ILE A 158 -20.56 -8.69 13.54
N ARG A 159 -20.69 -9.20 14.77
CA ARG A 159 -21.86 -8.91 15.61
C ARG A 159 -21.64 -7.70 16.50
N LYS A 160 -22.59 -6.77 16.52
CA LYS A 160 -22.54 -5.54 17.35
C LYS A 160 -22.40 -5.82 18.85
N ASN A 161 -22.84 -6.99 19.33
CA ASN A 161 -22.83 -7.39 20.74
C ASN A 161 -21.67 -8.31 21.13
N GLU A 162 -20.71 -8.54 20.24
CA GLU A 162 -19.54 -9.38 20.53
C GLU A 162 -18.59 -8.69 21.53
N HIS A 163 -17.89 -9.48 22.35
CA HIS A 163 -16.90 -8.92 23.26
C HIS A 163 -15.71 -8.34 22.47
N SER A 164 -15.21 -7.16 22.88
CA SER A 164 -14.13 -6.46 22.17
C SER A 164 -14.41 -6.22 20.67
N VAL A 165 -15.68 -6.01 20.31
CA VAL A 165 -16.11 -5.82 18.92
C VAL A 165 -15.35 -4.71 18.19
N TYR A 166 -15.04 -3.61 18.87
CA TYR A 166 -14.33 -2.48 18.27
C TYR A 166 -12.85 -2.80 17.98
N GLU A 167 -12.17 -3.57 18.83
CA GLU A 167 -10.80 -4.05 18.56
C GLU A 167 -10.78 -5.02 17.37
N LEU A 168 -11.75 -5.93 17.32
CA LEU A 168 -11.94 -6.84 16.18
C LEU A 168 -12.22 -6.04 14.90
N LEU A 169 -13.08 -5.02 14.98
CA LEU A 169 -13.46 -4.19 13.84
C LEU A 169 -12.27 -3.41 13.28
N ASN A 170 -11.53 -2.69 14.14
CA ASN A 170 -10.34 -1.93 13.75
C ASN A 170 -9.28 -2.83 13.07
N ARG A 171 -9.02 -4.01 13.65
CA ARG A 171 -8.12 -5.01 13.04
C ARG A 171 -8.64 -5.48 11.67
N THR A 172 -9.93 -5.80 11.59
CA THR A 172 -10.57 -6.30 10.37
C THR A 172 -10.53 -5.25 9.26
N ILE A 173 -10.77 -3.99 9.58
CA ILE A 173 -10.69 -2.87 8.63
C ILE A 173 -9.29 -2.79 8.03
N ARG A 174 -8.23 -2.80 8.85
CA ARG A 174 -6.84 -2.75 8.35
C ARG A 174 -6.49 -3.95 7.47
N GLU A 175 -6.88 -5.15 7.89
CA GLU A 175 -6.69 -6.37 7.10
C GLU A 175 -7.37 -6.26 5.73
N LEU A 176 -8.62 -5.76 5.68
CA LEU A 176 -9.38 -5.65 4.45
C LEU A 176 -8.90 -4.51 3.54
N GLN A 177 -8.35 -3.40 4.07
CA GLN A 177 -7.71 -2.36 3.26
C GLN A 177 -6.50 -2.93 2.53
N HIS A 178 -5.65 -3.69 3.23
CA HIS A 178 -4.51 -4.37 2.61
C HIS A 178 -4.96 -5.41 1.57
N ALA A 179 -5.98 -6.21 1.88
CA ALA A 179 -6.54 -7.18 0.96
C ALA A 179 -7.15 -6.53 -0.29
N HIS A 180 -7.83 -5.38 -0.16
CA HIS A 180 -8.38 -4.61 -1.28
C HIS A 180 -7.30 -4.25 -2.30
N ILE A 181 -6.17 -3.69 -1.84
CA ILE A 181 -5.07 -3.29 -2.72
C ILE A 181 -4.40 -4.52 -3.34
N LEU A 182 -4.15 -5.57 -2.55
CA LEU A 182 -3.55 -6.81 -3.06
C LEU A 182 -4.43 -7.51 -4.11
N ASP A 183 -5.74 -7.59 -3.90
CA ASP A 183 -6.66 -8.20 -4.85
C ASP A 183 -6.76 -7.37 -6.13
N THR A 184 -6.75 -6.04 -6.00
CA THR A 184 -6.74 -5.12 -7.15
C THR A 184 -5.48 -5.30 -7.98
N PHE A 185 -4.32 -5.45 -7.32
CA PHE A 185 -3.04 -5.71 -7.97
C PHE A 185 -3.00 -7.10 -8.64
N THR A 186 -3.45 -8.14 -7.92
CA THR A 186 -3.44 -9.52 -8.42
C THR A 186 -4.37 -9.67 -9.62
N ALA A 187 -5.56 -9.11 -9.57
CA ALA A 187 -6.49 -9.12 -10.70
C ALA A 187 -5.94 -8.42 -11.94
N ALA A 188 -5.13 -7.36 -11.77
CA ALA A 188 -4.45 -6.72 -12.89
C ALA A 188 -3.26 -7.57 -13.39
N SER A 189 -2.52 -8.19 -12.47
CA SER A 189 -1.38 -9.06 -12.78
C SER A 189 -1.78 -10.43 -13.35
N ASP A 190 -3.03 -10.87 -13.23
CA ASP A 190 -3.51 -12.07 -13.92
C ASP A 190 -3.82 -11.80 -15.40
N VAL A 191 -4.07 -10.55 -15.77
CA VAL A 191 -4.34 -10.13 -17.16
C VAL A 191 -3.04 -9.97 -17.96
N PHE A 192 -1.95 -9.61 -17.30
CA PHE A 192 -0.63 -9.36 -17.86
C PHE A 192 0.35 -10.45 -17.39
N ASP A 193 1.31 -10.90 -18.20
CA ASP A 193 2.31 -11.87 -17.69
C ASP A 193 3.41 -11.10 -16.95
N VAL A 194 3.10 -10.71 -15.70
CA VAL A 194 3.92 -9.79 -14.91
C VAL A 194 4.96 -10.54 -14.10
N GLU A 195 6.23 -10.18 -14.30
CA GLU A 195 7.29 -10.63 -13.41
C GLU A 195 7.18 -9.92 -12.06
N VAL A 196 6.68 -10.64 -11.04
CA VAL A 196 6.54 -10.14 -9.68
C VAL A 196 7.87 -10.26 -8.94
N PRO A 197 8.44 -9.16 -8.39
CA PRO A 197 9.68 -9.21 -7.63
C PRO A 197 9.60 -10.20 -6.47
N ALA A 198 10.67 -10.99 -6.27
CA ALA A 198 10.73 -12.02 -5.23
C ALA A 198 10.45 -11.48 -3.82
N LEU A 199 10.79 -10.20 -3.57
CA LEU A 199 10.53 -9.47 -2.34
C LEU A 199 9.04 -9.45 -1.95
N LEU A 200 8.13 -9.36 -2.92
CA LEU A 200 6.67 -9.31 -2.70
C LEU A 200 6.07 -10.68 -2.37
N CYS A 201 6.80 -11.74 -2.66
CA CYS A 201 6.40 -13.13 -2.39
C CYS A 201 6.91 -13.63 -1.04
N ASP A 202 7.70 -12.85 -0.31
CA ASP A 202 8.37 -13.27 0.92
C ASP A 202 7.70 -12.72 2.19
N GLY A 203 7.17 -13.62 3.03
CA GLY A 203 6.53 -13.23 4.29
C GLY A 203 7.48 -12.60 5.30
N ALA A 204 8.80 -12.81 5.17
CA ALA A 204 9.78 -12.14 6.01
C ALA A 204 9.77 -10.61 5.77
N VAL A 205 9.54 -10.18 4.53
CA VAL A 205 9.48 -8.76 4.16
C VAL A 205 8.20 -8.11 4.68
N GLU A 206 7.07 -8.81 4.56
CA GLU A 206 5.80 -8.36 5.13
C GLU A 206 5.93 -8.12 6.65
N ASN A 207 6.55 -9.07 7.36
CA ASN A 207 6.82 -8.93 8.79
C ASN A 207 7.81 -7.80 9.11
N LEU A 208 8.82 -7.58 8.24
CA LEU A 208 9.72 -6.44 8.38
C LEU A 208 8.95 -5.12 8.32
N LEU A 209 8.09 -4.92 7.31
CA LEU A 209 7.28 -3.71 7.20
C LEU A 209 6.36 -3.53 8.42
N LYS A 210 5.71 -4.59 8.89
CA LYS A 210 4.88 -4.55 10.11
C LYS A 210 5.68 -4.09 11.34
N ASN A 211 6.93 -4.55 11.48
CA ASN A 211 7.80 -4.18 12.61
C ASN A 211 8.38 -2.76 12.48
N LEU A 212 8.55 -2.26 11.26
CA LEU A 212 9.05 -0.90 11.01
C LEU A 212 7.96 0.16 11.19
N ARG A 213 6.69 -0.19 10.96
CA ARG A 213 5.56 0.75 11.00
C ARG A 213 5.48 1.54 12.31
N PRO A 214 5.55 0.94 13.52
CA PRO A 214 5.52 1.70 14.77
C PRO A 214 6.75 2.59 15.00
N ARG A 215 7.88 2.28 14.36
CA ARG A 215 9.15 2.98 14.58
C ARG A 215 9.30 4.23 13.71
N TYR A 216 8.81 4.15 12.47
CA TYR A 216 8.90 5.24 11.49
C TYR A 216 7.55 5.91 11.23
N GLU A 217 6.49 5.44 11.89
CA GLU A 217 5.13 5.97 11.81
C GLU A 217 4.61 6.13 10.37
N PHE A 218 5.13 5.29 9.46
CA PHE A 218 4.74 5.33 8.06
C PHE A 218 3.33 4.76 7.87
N VAL A 219 2.51 5.47 7.09
CA VAL A 219 1.15 5.07 6.73
C VAL A 219 1.06 4.59 5.29
N GLU A 220 2.02 4.98 4.43
CA GLU A 220 2.09 4.56 3.03
C GLU A 220 3.43 3.84 2.73
N TYR A 221 3.42 2.94 1.75
CA TYR A 221 4.64 2.41 1.17
C TYR A 221 4.50 2.18 -0.35
N TYR A 222 5.60 2.30 -1.08
CA TYR A 222 5.65 2.13 -2.53
C TYR A 222 6.92 1.36 -2.90
N LEU A 223 6.79 0.29 -3.70
CA LEU A 223 7.92 -0.49 -4.18
C LEU A 223 8.85 0.41 -4.99
N ALA A 224 10.14 0.32 -4.67
CA ALA A 224 11.20 0.99 -5.40
C ALA A 224 12.23 -0.05 -5.87
N ASP A 225 12.74 0.16 -7.08
CA ASP A 225 13.85 -0.58 -7.66
C ASP A 225 15.13 0.25 -7.66
N ASP A 226 16.22 -0.41 -8.03
CA ASP A 226 17.56 0.16 -8.18
C ASP A 226 18.09 1.01 -6.99
N PRO A 227 18.40 0.38 -5.83
CA PRO A 227 18.26 -1.04 -5.48
C PRO A 227 16.85 -1.39 -5.02
N SER A 228 16.53 -2.68 -4.85
CA SER A 228 15.22 -3.15 -4.38
C SER A 228 14.85 -2.62 -2.98
N GLY A 229 13.55 -2.42 -2.75
CA GLY A 229 13.00 -2.11 -1.43
C GLY A 229 11.73 -1.26 -1.52
N PHE A 230 11.52 -0.37 -0.55
CA PHE A 230 10.34 0.49 -0.49
C PHE A 230 10.69 1.96 -0.20
N LEU A 231 9.90 2.87 -0.77
CA LEU A 231 9.68 4.20 -0.22
C LEU A 231 8.60 4.09 0.86
N LEU A 232 8.82 4.69 2.02
CA LEU A 232 7.89 4.75 3.14
C LEU A 232 7.51 6.22 3.36
N VAL A 233 6.22 6.48 3.59
CA VAL A 233 5.71 7.84 3.81
C VAL A 233 4.94 7.89 5.13
N ASP A 234 5.29 8.83 6.01
CA ASP A 234 4.53 9.11 7.24
C ASP A 234 3.30 9.99 7.01
N GLY A 235 2.50 10.18 8.05
CA GLY A 235 1.23 10.92 7.98
C GLY A 235 1.38 12.38 7.53
N ASP A 236 2.56 12.98 7.70
CA ASP A 236 2.88 14.36 7.34
C ASP A 236 3.70 14.46 6.03
N GLY A 237 3.91 13.35 5.34
CA GLY A 237 4.63 13.28 4.07
C GLY A 237 6.15 13.12 4.21
N GLY A 238 6.67 12.85 5.41
CA GLY A 238 8.07 12.51 5.62
C GLY A 238 8.45 11.22 4.90
N LEU A 239 9.58 11.26 4.19
CA LEU A 239 10.02 10.19 3.30
C LEU A 239 11.20 9.40 3.87
N TYR A 240 11.07 8.08 3.86
CA TYR A 240 12.15 7.15 4.19
C TYR A 240 12.36 6.13 3.07
N ARG A 241 13.61 5.78 2.79
CA ARG A 241 13.96 4.72 1.83
C ARG A 241 14.41 3.48 2.59
N LEU A 242 13.61 2.42 2.51
CA LEU A 242 13.94 1.09 3.02
C LEU A 242 14.61 0.26 1.92
N VAL A 243 15.94 0.17 1.93
CA VAL A 243 16.68 -0.68 0.99
C VAL A 243 16.67 -2.12 1.50
N ILE A 244 16.34 -3.07 0.63
CA ILE A 244 16.37 -4.51 0.90
C ILE A 244 17.04 -5.17 -0.30
N VAL A 245 18.24 -5.72 -0.09
CA VAL A 245 19.01 -6.37 -1.15
C VAL A 245 19.38 -7.79 -0.76
N ASP A 246 19.41 -8.69 -1.74
CA ASP A 246 20.05 -9.98 -1.58
C ASP A 246 21.55 -9.91 -1.95
N THR A 247 22.26 -11.03 -1.81
CA THR A 247 23.69 -11.09 -2.14
C THR A 247 23.98 -10.80 -3.62
N ALA A 248 23.06 -11.12 -4.53
CA ALA A 248 23.24 -10.90 -5.96
C ALA A 248 23.05 -9.42 -6.33
N GLU A 249 22.14 -8.71 -5.66
CA GLU A 249 21.94 -7.26 -5.84
C GLU A 249 23.03 -6.41 -5.16
N GLN A 250 23.68 -6.94 -4.13
CA GLN A 250 24.73 -6.21 -3.43
C GLN A 250 25.98 -5.99 -4.29
N SER A 251 26.40 -6.97 -5.09
CA SER A 251 27.62 -6.83 -5.91
C SER A 251 27.55 -5.69 -6.93
N PRO A 252 26.49 -5.58 -7.77
CA PRO A 252 26.33 -4.44 -8.70
C PRO A 252 26.28 -3.08 -7.99
N LEU A 253 25.71 -3.01 -6.78
CA LEU A 253 25.68 -1.78 -6.00
C LEU A 253 27.10 -1.33 -5.60
N VAL A 254 27.96 -2.26 -5.22
CA VAL A 254 29.36 -1.96 -4.89
C VAL A 254 30.15 -1.54 -6.14
N GLU A 255 29.94 -2.22 -7.27
CA GLU A 255 30.58 -1.86 -8.55
C GLU A 255 30.20 -0.44 -8.98
N ARG A 256 28.92 -0.07 -8.84
CA ARG A 256 28.46 1.31 -9.08
C ARG A 256 29.06 2.31 -8.12
N ALA A 257 29.22 1.95 -6.85
CA ALA A 257 29.89 2.81 -5.87
C ALA A 257 31.35 3.06 -6.27
N GLU A 258 32.07 2.02 -6.69
CA GLU A 258 33.46 2.13 -7.19
C GLU A 258 33.54 3.01 -8.44
N ALA A 259 32.64 2.80 -9.41
CA ALA A 259 32.57 3.61 -10.63
C ALA A 259 32.28 5.10 -10.36
N ASN A 260 31.58 5.41 -9.26
CA ASN A 260 31.32 6.78 -8.80
C ASN A 260 32.41 7.36 -7.89
N GLY A 261 33.55 6.67 -7.74
CA GLY A 261 34.71 7.18 -7.00
C GLY A 261 34.63 7.00 -5.49
N ALA A 262 33.92 5.97 -5.01
CA ALA A 262 33.88 5.64 -3.58
C ALA A 262 35.30 5.40 -3.01
N PRO A 263 35.64 6.00 -1.86
CA PRO A 263 36.92 5.75 -1.21
C PRO A 263 37.11 4.28 -0.83
N ALA A 264 38.35 3.79 -0.89
CA ALA A 264 38.67 2.37 -0.64
C ALA A 264 38.16 1.85 0.71
N ASP A 265 38.16 2.66 1.76
CA ASP A 265 37.63 2.26 3.07
C ASP A 265 36.10 2.13 3.09
N CYS A 266 35.39 2.93 2.29
CA CYS A 266 33.95 2.78 2.10
C CYS A 266 33.63 1.52 1.29
N LEU A 267 34.40 1.25 0.21
CA LEU A 267 34.27 0.01 -0.56
C LEU A 267 34.52 -1.23 0.28
N LYS A 268 35.50 -1.22 1.20
CA LYS A 268 35.71 -2.32 2.15
C LYS A 268 34.47 -2.57 3.01
N LEU A 269 33.84 -1.50 3.53
CA LEU A 269 32.64 -1.61 4.37
C LEU A 269 31.43 -2.17 3.62
N LEU A 270 31.27 -1.81 2.33
CA LEU A 270 30.18 -2.31 1.50
C LEU A 270 30.42 -3.75 1.05
N ASN A 271 31.67 -4.11 0.75
CA ASN A 271 32.06 -5.47 0.36
C ASN A 271 31.87 -6.50 1.48
N THR A 272 31.83 -6.11 2.77
CA THR A 272 31.62 -7.08 3.86
C THR A 272 30.20 -7.65 3.92
N GLY A 273 29.21 -7.03 3.26
CA GLY A 273 27.82 -7.46 3.42
C GLY A 273 27.08 -6.81 4.60
N ASP A 274 27.80 -6.15 5.50
CA ASP A 274 27.23 -5.66 6.77
C ASP A 274 26.85 -4.18 6.75
N ASN A 275 27.05 -3.49 5.64
CA ASN A 275 26.60 -2.12 5.45
C ASN A 275 25.92 -1.96 4.09
N LEU A 276 24.94 -1.06 4.04
CA LEU A 276 24.26 -0.65 2.82
C LEU A 276 24.51 0.82 2.53
N LEU A 277 24.44 1.15 1.25
CA LEU A 277 24.59 2.48 0.72
C LEU A 277 23.20 3.10 0.47
N ASP A 278 23.06 4.37 0.83
CA ASP A 278 21.92 5.20 0.45
C ASP A 278 21.87 5.37 -1.08
N PRO A 279 20.80 4.94 -1.76
CA PRO A 279 20.70 5.03 -3.22
C PRO A 279 20.77 6.46 -3.75
N THR A 280 20.37 7.44 -2.93
CA THR A 280 20.35 8.86 -3.33
C THR A 280 21.74 9.38 -3.69
N LEU A 281 22.79 8.88 -3.03
CA LEU A 281 24.16 9.27 -3.33
C LEU A 281 24.59 8.83 -4.74
N LEU A 282 24.10 7.68 -5.22
CA LEU A 282 24.40 7.20 -6.57
C LEU A 282 23.60 7.94 -7.65
N ALA A 283 22.44 8.50 -7.28
CA ALA A 283 21.61 9.29 -8.18
C ALA A 283 22.07 10.76 -8.27
N ALA A 284 22.71 11.29 -7.22
CA ALA A 284 23.26 12.64 -7.21
C ALA A 284 24.45 12.75 -8.18
N ALA A 285 24.29 13.50 -9.27
CA ALA A 285 25.35 13.79 -10.22
C ALA A 285 26.57 14.42 -9.51
N HIS A 286 27.77 13.89 -9.77
CA HIS A 286 29.06 14.22 -9.16
C HIS A 286 29.11 15.58 -8.45
N SER A 287 28.70 15.64 -7.18
CA SER A 287 28.88 16.85 -6.39
C SER A 287 30.35 16.95 -6.02
N VAL A 288 30.98 18.06 -6.40
CA VAL A 288 32.39 18.31 -6.09
C VAL A 288 32.49 18.60 -4.58
N THR A 289 32.82 17.58 -3.80
CA THR A 289 33.04 17.70 -2.35
C THR A 289 34.52 17.90 -2.04
N SER A 290 34.79 18.69 -1.00
CA SER A 290 36.14 18.84 -0.44
C SER A 290 36.60 17.64 0.39
N ASP A 291 35.66 16.78 0.84
CA ASP A 291 35.95 15.56 1.60
C ASP A 291 35.04 14.39 1.13
N PRO A 292 35.50 13.62 0.12
CA PRO A 292 34.79 12.44 -0.37
C PRO A 292 34.55 11.40 0.73
N TRP A 293 35.50 11.17 1.62
CA TRP A 293 35.33 10.15 2.66
C TRP A 293 34.17 10.48 3.59
N ARG A 294 34.05 11.72 4.06
CA ARG A 294 32.91 12.12 4.91
C ARG A 294 31.57 11.97 4.22
N GLN A 295 31.49 12.39 2.96
CA GLN A 295 30.26 12.28 2.16
C GLN A 295 29.84 10.82 1.99
N TRP A 296 30.74 9.96 1.50
CA TRP A 296 30.42 8.54 1.34
C TRP A 296 30.07 7.88 2.67
N LYS A 297 30.81 8.20 3.74
CA LYS A 297 30.58 7.61 5.06
C LYS A 297 29.22 8.01 5.67
N SER A 298 28.70 9.21 5.40
CA SER A 298 27.39 9.64 5.92
C SER A 298 26.21 8.89 5.28
N HIS A 299 26.37 8.41 4.05
CA HIS A 299 25.38 7.64 3.30
C HIS A 299 25.52 6.11 3.48
N ILE A 300 26.45 5.64 4.31
CA ILE A 300 26.61 4.22 4.61
C ILE A 300 26.02 3.92 5.99
N ARG A 301 25.14 2.92 6.06
CA ARG A 301 24.48 2.47 7.29
C ARG A 301 24.72 0.99 7.55
N PRO A 302 24.86 0.57 8.83
CA PRO A 302 24.86 -0.84 9.18
C PRO A 302 23.58 -1.53 8.71
N ALA A 303 23.74 -2.70 8.11
CA ALA A 303 22.64 -3.47 7.55
C ALA A 303 22.22 -4.58 8.52
N ALA A 304 20.92 -4.69 8.78
CA ALA A 304 20.35 -5.81 9.51
C ALA A 304 20.12 -6.99 8.55
N ARG A 305 20.15 -8.21 9.11
CA ARG A 305 19.85 -9.45 8.37
C ARG A 305 18.36 -9.72 8.42
N LEU A 306 17.81 -10.23 7.32
CA LEU A 306 16.45 -10.73 7.24
C LEU A 306 16.48 -12.08 6.51
N GLU A 307 16.12 -13.15 7.22
CA GLU A 307 16.05 -14.49 6.67
C GLU A 307 14.60 -14.79 6.26
N GLY A 308 14.39 -15.04 4.96
CA GLY A 308 13.10 -15.44 4.39
C GLY A 308 13.27 -16.60 3.42
N LYS A 309 12.54 -16.57 2.30
CA LYS A 309 12.80 -17.42 1.12
C LYS A 309 14.18 -17.13 0.51
N ARG A 310 14.68 -15.90 0.69
CA ARG A 310 16.08 -15.52 0.43
C ARG A 310 16.70 -14.89 1.67
N SER A 311 18.03 -14.84 1.72
CA SER A 311 18.77 -14.08 2.73
C SER A 311 18.93 -12.64 2.24
N TYR A 312 18.30 -11.70 2.94
CA TYR A 312 18.37 -10.27 2.63
C TYR A 312 19.21 -9.50 3.65
N ARG A 313 19.72 -8.35 3.21
CA ARG A 313 20.25 -7.28 4.04
C ARG A 313 19.35 -6.06 3.87
N TRP A 314 19.06 -5.36 4.95
CA TRP A 314 18.22 -4.17 4.89
C TRP A 314 18.70 -3.04 5.80
N ALA A 315 18.38 -1.82 5.38
CA ALA A 315 18.62 -0.58 6.12
C ALA A 315 17.61 0.48 5.70
N VAL A 316 17.27 1.39 6.61
CA VAL A 316 16.40 2.54 6.34
C VAL A 316 17.23 3.82 6.30
N PHE A 317 16.99 4.63 5.27
CA PHE A 317 17.61 5.92 5.03
C PHE A 317 16.55 7.02 5.07
N ASP A 318 16.95 8.21 5.49
CA ASP A 318 16.09 9.40 5.44
C ASP A 318 16.18 9.99 4.02
N SER A 319 15.05 10.06 3.33
CA SER A 319 14.95 10.52 1.94
C SER A 319 14.27 11.88 1.82
N GLY A 320 13.93 12.52 2.94
CA GLY A 320 13.36 13.86 2.98
C GLY A 320 14.36 14.98 2.70
N GLN A 321 15.64 14.66 2.47
CA GLN A 321 16.63 15.67 2.12
C GLN A 321 16.47 16.13 0.66
N PRO A 322 16.63 17.44 0.36
CA PRO A 322 16.41 18.00 -0.98
C PRO A 322 17.28 17.36 -2.07
N ASP A 323 18.38 16.71 -1.71
CA ASP A 323 19.31 16.04 -2.63
C ASP A 323 18.91 14.59 -2.98
N SER A 324 17.81 14.06 -2.42
CA SER A 324 17.37 12.67 -2.63
C SER A 324 16.76 12.41 -4.02
N GLY A 325 16.42 13.46 -4.77
CA GLY A 325 15.73 13.38 -6.07
C GLY A 325 14.26 12.95 -5.98
N VAL A 326 13.79 12.47 -4.82
CA VAL A 326 12.40 12.08 -4.57
C VAL A 326 11.71 13.22 -3.81
N VAL A 327 10.72 13.84 -4.45
CA VAL A 327 9.97 14.95 -3.86
C VAL A 327 8.95 14.40 -2.86
N PRO A 328 8.85 14.93 -1.63
CA PRO A 328 7.78 14.58 -0.69
C PRO A 328 6.37 14.87 -1.27
N PRO A 329 5.35 14.07 -0.92
CA PRO A 329 3.99 14.35 -1.35
C PRO A 329 3.41 15.59 -0.63
N ASN A 330 2.85 16.52 -1.41
CA ASN A 330 2.18 17.72 -0.86
C ASN A 330 0.81 17.40 -0.25
N ALA A 331 0.13 16.37 -0.75
CA ALA A 331 -1.12 15.87 -0.22
C ALA A 331 -0.81 14.74 0.78
N THR A 332 -0.83 15.08 2.06
CA THR A 332 -0.47 14.20 3.16
C THR A 332 -1.72 13.56 3.77
N PHE A 333 -1.54 12.44 4.46
CA PHE A 333 -2.65 11.70 5.04
C PHE A 333 -3.32 12.47 6.18
N ASN A 334 -2.54 13.11 7.06
CA ASN A 334 -3.09 13.90 8.17
C ASN A 334 -3.96 15.06 7.66
N ARG A 335 -3.53 15.75 6.59
CA ARG A 335 -4.34 16.82 5.96
C ARG A 335 -5.62 16.29 5.33
N TYR A 336 -5.61 15.06 4.83
CA TYR A 336 -6.79 14.41 4.29
C TYR A 336 -7.78 14.05 5.41
N LEU A 337 -7.30 13.56 6.55
CA LEU A 337 -8.14 13.32 7.73
C LEU A 337 -8.76 14.62 8.27
N GLU A 338 -7.97 15.69 8.40
CA GLU A 338 -8.48 17.02 8.78
C GLU A 338 -9.58 17.51 7.83
N TRP A 339 -9.39 17.33 6.52
CA TRP A 339 -10.40 17.67 5.53
C TRP A 339 -11.65 16.79 5.68
N LEU A 340 -11.50 15.48 5.89
CA LEU A 340 -12.63 14.57 6.12
C LEU A 340 -13.41 14.97 7.37
N ASP A 341 -12.76 15.38 8.45
CA ASP A 341 -13.46 15.85 9.65
C ASP A 341 -14.31 17.09 9.36
N THR A 342 -13.89 17.97 8.45
CA THR A 342 -14.73 19.12 8.02
C THR A 342 -15.90 18.73 7.13
N VAL A 343 -15.74 17.72 6.27
CA VAL A 343 -16.73 17.33 5.25
C VAL A 343 -17.70 16.25 5.75
N GLY A 344 -17.25 15.37 6.65
CA GLY A 344 -18.03 14.26 7.21
C GLY A 344 -19.31 14.71 7.92
N TYR A 345 -19.28 15.88 8.58
CA TYR A 345 -20.48 16.50 9.16
C TYR A 345 -21.47 17.05 8.12
N SER A 346 -21.05 17.24 6.86
CA SER A 346 -21.91 17.78 5.79
C SER A 346 -22.59 16.69 4.94
N LEU A 347 -22.16 15.43 5.08
CA LEU A 347 -22.63 14.29 4.27
C LEU A 347 -23.54 13.30 5.03
N MET A 348 -23.61 13.38 6.36
CA MET A 348 -24.74 12.86 7.14
C MET A 348 -26.01 13.63 6.72
#